data_AF-A0A955A0U8-F1
#
_entry.id   AF-A0A955A0U8-F1
#
_cell.length_a   1.000
_cell.length_b   1.000
_cell.length_c   1.000
_cell.angle_alpha   90.00
_cell.angle_beta   90.00
_cell.angle_gamma   90.00
#
_symmetry.space_group_name_H-M   'P 1'
#
loop_
_entity.id
_entity.type
_entity.pdbx_description
1 polymer ?
#
loop_
_entity_poly.entity_id
_entity_poly.type
_entity_poly.pdbx_seq_one_letter_code
_entity_poly.pdbx_strand_id
1 'polypeptide(L)'
;MKTQQKTPRHSAEVKRIISCVRVIESTWLGYAAAPLGMRMENAGWHPDEPDAWCPTCGRNVGPHEVVLDQDDEQGLLGRASCSFCRTNPVPWDGCVRLGQYKDELREVIHDMKFTRWHALARRLGRMLGETLADRLNAEGIPTDHALLVPIPTTFSKRMARGIDHTMQLTHGVSAQTGVQICRLLQRDHRPSQVGLSRTKRAINVKGSMKARTSIPSGCRALVVVDDVMTTGATCSEAVRALRAAMRMQDLRFPVLVAVAGVADDI
;
A
#
# COMPACT_ATOMS: atom_id res chain seq x y z
N MET A 1 38.25 -21.23 55.14
CA MET A 1 37.28 -20.22 54.68
C MET A 1 37.13 -20.30 53.16
N LYS A 2 36.03 -20.87 52.66
CA LYS A 2 35.57 -20.69 51.27
C LYS A 2 34.05 -20.58 51.29
N THR A 3 33.55 -19.36 51.14
CA THR A 3 32.13 -19.02 51.11
C THR A 3 31.62 -19.26 49.69
N GLN A 4 30.75 -20.26 49.48
CA GLN A 4 30.04 -20.45 48.22
C GLN A 4 28.95 -19.39 48.08
N GLN A 5 29.13 -18.46 47.15
CA GLN A 5 28.05 -17.58 46.68
C GLN A 5 27.08 -18.38 45.81
N LYS A 6 25.87 -18.64 46.35
CA LYS A 6 24.73 -19.12 45.57
C LYS A 6 24.25 -17.99 44.66
N THR A 7 24.40 -18.17 43.34
CA THR A 7 23.78 -17.30 42.32
C THR A 7 22.25 -17.45 42.34
N PRO A 8 21.47 -16.37 42.14
CA PRO A 8 20.04 -16.38 42.42
C PRO A 8 19.26 -17.01 41.26
N ARG A 9 18.84 -18.28 41.45
CA ARG A 9 17.86 -18.99 40.61
C ARG A 9 16.61 -18.14 40.33
N HIS A 10 16.21 -17.30 41.28
CA HIS A 10 15.08 -16.38 41.17
C HIS A 10 15.18 -15.38 40.00
N SER A 11 16.38 -14.95 39.58
CA SER A 11 16.49 -13.90 38.54
C SER A 11 16.14 -14.39 37.13
N ALA A 12 16.42 -15.67 36.83
CA ALA A 12 16.10 -16.27 35.53
C ALA A 12 14.61 -16.61 35.41
N GLU A 13 14.01 -17.02 36.52
CA GLU A 13 12.60 -17.35 36.63
C GLU A 13 11.72 -16.09 36.54
N VAL A 14 12.11 -15.02 37.23
CA VAL A 14 11.48 -13.70 37.09
C VAL A 14 11.62 -13.15 35.66
N LYS A 15 12.77 -13.32 35.00
CA LYS A 15 12.95 -12.92 33.60
C LYS A 15 12.06 -13.71 32.63
N ARG A 16 11.86 -15.02 32.87
CA ARG A 16 10.93 -15.84 32.06
C ARG A 16 9.48 -15.39 32.27
N ILE A 17 9.09 -15.09 33.50
CA ILE A 17 7.73 -14.60 33.81
C ILE A 17 7.49 -13.25 33.15
N ILE A 18 8.42 -12.29 33.24
CA ILE A 18 8.32 -10.98 32.58
C ILE A 18 8.25 -11.13 31.05
N SER A 19 9.04 -12.04 30.47
CA SER A 19 8.98 -12.34 29.03
C SER A 19 7.62 -12.91 28.62
N CYS A 20 7.08 -13.87 29.37
CA CYS A 20 5.74 -14.43 29.12
C CYS A 20 4.64 -13.37 29.25
N VAL A 21 4.71 -12.48 30.25
CA VAL A 21 3.76 -11.37 30.42
C VAL A 21 3.82 -10.41 29.24
N ARG A 22 5.01 -10.02 28.75
CA ARG A 22 5.16 -9.19 27.55
C ARG A 22 4.63 -9.84 26.28
N VAL A 23 4.75 -11.16 26.15
CA VAL A 23 4.17 -11.91 25.02
C VAL A 23 2.64 -11.89 25.11
N ILE A 24 2.07 -12.03 26.31
CA ILE A 24 0.62 -11.93 26.52
C ILE A 24 0.12 -10.49 26.28
N GLU A 25 0.84 -9.47 26.75
CA GLU A 25 0.52 -8.05 26.53
C GLU A 25 0.57 -7.67 25.04
N SER A 26 1.60 -8.13 24.32
CA SER A 26 1.79 -7.84 22.89
C SER A 26 0.88 -8.67 21.97
N THR A 27 0.52 -9.88 22.37
CA THR A 27 -0.21 -10.84 21.50
C THR A 27 -1.71 -10.88 21.80
N TRP A 28 -2.12 -10.68 23.06
CA TRP A 28 -3.52 -10.81 23.48
C TRP A 28 -4.18 -9.50 23.91
N LEU A 29 -3.44 -8.59 24.56
CA LEU A 29 -4.01 -7.33 25.07
C LEU A 29 -3.81 -6.13 24.14
N GLY A 30 -2.98 -6.25 23.10
CA GLY A 30 -2.75 -5.18 22.12
C GLY A 30 -2.08 -3.93 22.69
N TYR A 31 -1.47 -4.04 23.88
CA TYR A 31 -0.87 -2.94 24.62
C TYR A 31 0.66 -3.08 24.57
N ALA A 32 1.28 -2.64 23.47
CA ALA A 32 2.75 -2.49 23.44
C ALA A 32 3.29 -1.53 22.36
N ALA A 33 2.48 -1.05 21.43
CA ALA A 33 2.92 0.00 20.51
C ALA A 33 2.14 1.29 20.80
N ALA A 34 2.87 2.41 20.81
CA ALA A 34 2.25 3.72 20.93
C ALA A 34 1.23 3.93 19.79
N PRO A 35 0.17 4.71 19.99
CA PRO A 35 -0.75 5.08 18.92
C PRO A 35 0.02 5.60 17.70
N LEU A 36 -0.46 5.33 16.48
CA LEU A 36 0.25 5.68 15.26
C LEU A 36 0.72 7.14 15.27
N GLY A 37 -0.15 8.09 15.65
CA GLY A 37 0.20 9.52 15.70
C GLY A 37 1.44 9.80 16.56
N MET A 38 1.50 9.22 17.77
CA MET A 38 2.65 9.38 18.67
C MET A 38 3.91 8.72 18.11
N ARG A 39 3.79 7.59 17.40
CA ARG A 39 4.93 6.95 16.73
C ARG A 39 5.50 7.82 15.62
N MET A 40 4.62 8.33 14.75
CA MET A 40 5.02 9.22 13.65
C MET A 40 5.70 10.47 14.21
N GLU A 41 5.09 11.11 15.23
CA GLU A 41 5.63 12.29 15.90
C GLU A 41 6.99 12.04 16.56
N ASN A 42 7.13 10.97 17.36
CA ASN A 42 8.38 10.63 18.02
C ASN A 42 9.50 10.28 17.03
N ALA A 43 9.17 9.70 15.89
CA ALA A 43 10.11 9.42 14.82
C ALA A 43 10.41 10.65 13.94
N GLY A 44 9.72 11.78 14.16
CA GLY A 44 9.79 12.94 13.27
C GLY A 44 9.32 12.64 11.85
N TRP A 45 8.49 11.61 11.67
CA TRP A 45 8.00 11.19 10.36
C TRP A 45 6.68 11.88 10.02
N HIS A 46 6.60 12.38 8.80
CA HIS A 46 5.37 12.88 8.18
C HIS A 46 5.29 12.36 6.74
N PRO A 47 4.11 12.40 6.09
CA PRO A 47 4.01 12.12 4.67
C PRO A 47 4.96 13.00 3.85
N ASP A 48 5.56 12.44 2.81
CA ASP A 48 6.46 13.18 1.93
C ASP A 48 5.71 14.29 1.20
N GLU A 49 6.35 15.45 1.08
CA GLU A 49 5.80 16.59 0.38
C GLU A 49 5.49 16.25 -1.09
N PRO A 50 4.44 16.84 -1.70
CA PRO A 50 4.02 16.49 -3.06
C PRO A 50 5.09 16.63 -4.16
N ASP A 51 6.12 17.46 -3.95
CA ASP A 51 7.21 17.72 -4.90
C ASP A 51 8.45 16.84 -4.67
N ALA A 52 8.51 16.09 -3.58
CA ALA A 52 9.60 15.16 -3.27
C ALA A 52 9.51 13.84 -4.04
N TRP A 53 8.44 13.63 -4.81
CA TRP A 53 8.20 12.38 -5.52
C TRP A 53 7.43 12.56 -6.83
N CYS A 54 7.59 11.57 -7.72
CA CYS A 54 6.95 11.57 -9.03
C CYS A 54 5.46 11.21 -8.91
N PRO A 55 4.53 12.11 -9.27
CA PRO A 55 3.09 11.85 -9.20
C PRO A 55 2.60 10.76 -10.16
N THR A 56 3.45 10.33 -11.11
CA THR A 56 3.17 9.20 -11.99
C THR A 56 3.54 7.87 -11.36
N CYS A 57 4.79 7.66 -10.93
CA CYS A 57 5.27 6.34 -10.47
C CYS A 57 5.49 6.23 -8.97
N GLY A 58 5.40 7.32 -8.20
CA GLY A 58 5.64 7.31 -6.77
C GLY A 58 7.12 7.28 -6.37
N ARG A 59 8.09 7.27 -7.29
CA ARG A 59 9.51 7.32 -6.92
C ARG A 59 9.88 8.65 -6.29
N ASN A 60 10.86 8.61 -5.38
CA ASN A 60 11.58 9.81 -4.99
C ASN A 60 12.25 10.44 -6.19
N VAL A 61 12.22 11.76 -6.22
CA VAL A 61 12.81 12.57 -7.27
C VAL A 61 13.45 13.80 -6.64
N GLY A 62 14.51 14.29 -7.26
CA GLY A 62 15.06 15.58 -6.93
C GLY A 62 14.16 16.74 -7.38
N PRO A 63 14.40 17.97 -6.88
CA PRO A 63 13.75 19.16 -7.40
C PRO A 63 13.89 19.25 -8.93
N HIS A 64 12.81 19.61 -9.62
CA HIS A 64 12.74 19.78 -11.07
C HIS A 64 12.98 18.51 -11.93
N GLU A 65 13.08 17.32 -11.34
CA GLU A 65 13.20 16.07 -12.13
C GLU A 65 11.87 15.63 -12.77
N VAL A 66 10.76 16.11 -12.21
CA VAL A 66 9.40 15.91 -12.75
C VAL A 66 9.11 16.99 -13.78
N VAL A 67 8.76 16.56 -14.99
CA VAL A 67 8.38 17.42 -16.10
C VAL A 67 6.92 17.17 -16.44
N LEU A 68 6.17 18.22 -16.79
CA LEU A 68 4.82 18.07 -17.33
C LEU A 68 4.93 17.63 -18.79
N ASP A 69 4.43 16.44 -19.12
CA ASP A 69 4.32 15.99 -20.49
C ASP A 69 3.25 16.84 -21.19
N GLN A 70 3.67 17.72 -22.10
CA GLN A 70 2.78 18.64 -22.83
C GLN A 70 2.11 17.98 -24.05
N ASP A 71 2.54 16.77 -24.42
CA ASP A 71 2.17 16.09 -25.67
C ASP A 71 1.09 15.00 -25.52
N ASP A 72 0.28 14.98 -24.45
CA ASP A 72 -0.79 13.99 -24.33
C ASP A 72 -1.99 14.34 -25.22
N GLU A 73 -1.93 13.91 -26.48
CA GLU A 73 -3.04 13.97 -27.46
C GLU A 73 -4.33 13.26 -26.97
N GLN A 74 -4.30 12.49 -25.88
CA GLN A 74 -5.46 11.76 -25.35
C GLN A 74 -6.30 12.56 -24.35
N GLY A 75 -5.93 13.81 -24.05
CA GLY A 75 -6.79 14.75 -23.32
C GLY A 75 -7.02 14.40 -21.85
N LEU A 76 -6.23 13.51 -21.25
CA LEU A 76 -6.23 13.22 -19.82
C LEU A 76 -5.07 13.95 -19.14
N LEU A 77 -5.19 15.29 -19.02
CA LEU A 77 -4.38 16.18 -18.16
C LEU A 77 -2.88 15.84 -18.07
N GLY A 78 -2.03 16.65 -18.75
CA GLY A 78 -0.57 16.53 -18.84
C GLY A 78 0.11 15.72 -17.74
N ARG A 79 0.60 14.53 -18.12
CA ARG A 79 1.22 13.57 -17.22
C ARG A 79 2.52 14.15 -16.65
N ALA A 80 2.57 14.39 -15.36
CA ALA A 80 3.80 14.80 -14.68
C ALA A 80 4.72 13.58 -14.49
N SER A 81 5.82 13.50 -15.25
CA SER A 81 6.67 12.30 -15.35
C SER A 81 8.14 12.60 -14.99
N CYS A 82 8.77 11.67 -14.26
CA CYS A 82 10.21 11.73 -13.98
C CYS A 82 11.02 11.05 -15.10
N SER A 83 12.35 11.20 -15.08
CA SER A 83 13.25 10.56 -16.07
C SER A 83 13.00 9.06 -16.22
N PHE A 84 12.79 8.34 -15.11
CA PHE A 84 12.47 6.93 -15.14
C PHE A 84 11.16 6.65 -15.89
N CYS A 85 10.09 7.40 -15.63
CA CYS A 85 8.79 7.20 -16.27
C CYS A 85 8.86 7.43 -17.79
N ARG A 86 9.65 8.41 -18.24
CA ARG A 86 9.81 8.70 -19.67
C ARG A 86 10.50 7.56 -20.41
N THR A 87 11.44 6.86 -19.77
CA THR A 87 12.11 5.68 -20.36
C THR A 87 11.35 4.38 -20.10
N ASN A 88 10.60 4.30 -19.00
CA ASN A 88 9.91 3.10 -18.53
C ASN A 88 8.46 3.46 -18.16
N PRO A 89 7.56 3.56 -19.15
CA PRO A 89 6.18 3.97 -18.91
C PRO A 89 5.47 2.95 -18.01
N VAL A 90 4.86 3.45 -16.94
CA VAL A 90 4.01 2.65 -16.06
C VAL A 90 2.58 2.54 -16.63
N PRO A 91 1.86 1.43 -16.40
CA PRO A 91 0.56 1.17 -17.04
C PRO A 91 -0.64 1.87 -16.40
N TRP A 92 -0.42 2.66 -15.34
CA TRP A 92 -1.42 3.46 -14.64
C TRP A 92 -1.21 4.96 -14.91
N ASP A 93 -2.23 5.76 -14.63
CA ASP A 93 -2.27 7.17 -15.04
C ASP A 93 -1.69 8.12 -13.97
N GLY A 94 -1.71 7.69 -12.70
CA GLY A 94 -1.12 8.44 -11.60
C GLY A 94 -0.92 7.59 -10.35
N CYS A 95 -0.11 8.10 -9.41
CA CYS A 95 0.18 7.47 -8.14
C CYS A 95 -0.03 8.46 -6.99
N VAL A 96 -0.49 7.95 -5.86
CA VAL A 96 -0.54 8.62 -4.57
C VAL A 96 0.21 7.76 -3.56
N ARG A 97 1.06 8.39 -2.75
CA ARG A 97 1.77 7.70 -1.67
C ARG A 97 1.93 8.54 -0.42
N LEU A 98 2.20 7.88 0.72
CA LEU A 98 2.59 8.58 1.94
C LEU A 98 4.08 8.81 2.03
N GLY A 99 4.90 7.81 1.71
CA GLY A 99 6.33 7.89 1.98
C GLY A 99 7.15 6.88 1.20
N GLN A 100 8.45 7.10 1.20
CA GLN A 100 9.42 6.05 0.87
C GLN A 100 9.29 4.89 1.88
N TYR A 101 9.33 3.64 1.41
CA TYR A 101 9.23 2.44 2.25
C TYR A 101 10.53 2.17 3.03
N LYS A 102 10.83 3.05 3.99
CA LYS A 102 11.98 3.02 4.88
C LYS A 102 11.59 3.45 6.30
N ASP A 103 12.53 3.31 7.23
CA ASP A 103 12.45 3.84 8.60
C ASP A 103 11.09 3.56 9.29
N GLU A 104 10.50 4.55 9.94
CA GLU A 104 9.27 4.36 10.73
C GLU A 104 8.07 3.92 9.87
N LEU A 105 7.94 4.39 8.63
CA LEU A 105 6.87 3.93 7.74
C LEU A 105 7.00 2.43 7.43
N ARG A 106 8.23 1.94 7.23
CA ARG A 106 8.49 0.52 7.05
C ARG A 106 8.12 -0.29 8.29
N GLU A 107 8.47 0.19 9.48
CA GLU A 107 8.13 -0.48 10.73
C GLU A 107 6.63 -0.51 10.98
N VAL A 108 5.91 0.60 10.74
CA VAL A 108 4.44 0.65 10.85
C VAL A 108 3.76 -0.31 9.87
N ILE A 109 4.21 -0.35 8.62
CA ILE A 109 3.65 -1.26 7.61
C ILE A 109 4.01 -2.73 7.95
N HIS A 110 5.19 -2.97 8.52
CA HIS A 110 5.59 -4.28 9.02
C HIS A 110 4.67 -4.71 10.16
N ASP A 111 4.52 -3.89 11.21
CA ASP A 111 3.63 -4.15 12.33
C ASP A 111 2.21 -4.39 11.87
N MET A 112 1.73 -3.58 10.92
CA MET A 112 0.43 -3.78 10.29
C MET A 112 0.30 -5.19 9.70
N LYS A 113 1.32 -5.73 9.04
CA LYS A 113 1.29 -7.05 8.36
C LYS A 113 1.37 -8.26 9.29
N PHE A 114 1.90 -8.08 10.50
CA PHE A 114 2.25 -9.17 11.42
C PHE A 114 1.49 -9.12 12.76
N THR A 115 1.01 -7.96 13.16
CA THR A 115 0.12 -7.79 14.31
C THR A 115 -1.32 -7.69 13.81
N ARG A 116 -2.29 -8.28 14.52
CA ARG A 116 -3.71 -8.30 14.08
C ARG A 116 -4.42 -6.95 14.18
N TRP A 117 -3.67 -5.86 14.00
CA TRP A 117 -4.05 -4.50 14.37
C TRP A 117 -4.76 -3.78 13.22
N HIS A 118 -6.04 -4.14 13.04
CA HIS A 118 -6.94 -3.48 12.11
C HIS A 118 -6.99 -1.94 12.28
N ALA A 119 -6.88 -1.47 13.52
CA ALA A 119 -6.88 -0.04 13.83
C ALA A 119 -5.67 0.70 13.22
N LEU A 120 -4.48 0.08 13.24
CA LEU A 120 -3.27 0.64 12.66
C LEU A 120 -3.41 0.77 11.13
N ALA A 121 -3.84 -0.30 10.46
CA ALA A 121 -4.10 -0.29 9.01
C ALA A 121 -5.11 0.79 8.63
N ARG A 122 -6.22 0.92 9.37
CA ARG A 122 -7.24 1.94 9.12
C ARG A 122 -6.73 3.36 9.36
N ARG A 123 -5.86 3.58 10.37
CA ARG A 123 -5.30 4.91 10.63
C ARG A 123 -4.34 5.32 9.53
N LEU A 124 -3.45 4.42 9.11
CA LEU A 124 -2.56 4.64 7.96
C LEU A 124 -3.38 4.88 6.68
N GLY A 125 -4.48 4.13 6.51
CA GLY A 125 -5.41 4.31 5.40
C GLY A 125 -6.09 5.68 5.40
N ARG A 126 -6.41 6.25 6.57
CA ARG A 126 -6.94 7.63 6.64
C ARG A 126 -5.93 8.65 6.16
N MET A 127 -4.67 8.53 6.57
CA MET A 127 -3.60 9.41 6.08
C MET A 127 -3.46 9.30 4.56
N LEU A 128 -3.45 8.07 4.02
CA LEU A 128 -3.40 7.87 2.56
C LEU A 128 -4.64 8.45 1.86
N GLY A 129 -5.79 8.42 2.53
CA GLY A 129 -7.03 9.02 2.06
C GLY A 129 -6.98 10.54 1.97
N GLU A 130 -6.25 11.22 2.87
CA GLU A 130 -6.05 12.68 2.79
C GLU A 130 -5.32 13.03 1.49
N THR A 131 -4.18 12.39 1.22
CA THR A 131 -3.41 12.60 -0.01
C THR A 131 -4.21 12.21 -1.27
N LEU A 132 -5.03 11.17 -1.19
CA LEU A 132 -5.90 10.77 -2.30
C LEU A 132 -7.01 11.78 -2.57
N ALA A 133 -7.61 12.35 -1.52
CA ALA A 133 -8.65 13.37 -1.66
C ALA A 133 -8.08 14.61 -2.38
N ASP A 134 -6.89 15.06 -1.99
CA ASP A 134 -6.21 16.18 -2.66
C ASP A 134 -5.95 15.88 -4.13
N ARG A 135 -5.52 14.66 -4.45
CA ARG A 135 -5.31 14.22 -5.83
C ARG A 135 -6.60 14.21 -6.64
N LEU A 136 -7.69 13.64 -6.12
CA LEU A 136 -8.99 13.59 -6.80
C LEU A 136 -9.55 14.99 -7.03
N ASN A 137 -9.41 15.88 -6.03
CA ASN A 137 -9.80 17.29 -6.15
C ASN A 137 -9.01 18.01 -7.24
N ALA A 138 -7.68 17.83 -7.28
CA ALA A 138 -6.82 18.42 -8.32
C ALA A 138 -7.17 17.94 -9.74
N GLU A 139 -7.63 16.70 -9.88
CA GLU A 139 -8.10 16.13 -11.16
C GLU A 139 -9.57 16.43 -11.47
N GLY A 140 -10.30 17.12 -10.58
CA GLY A 140 -11.73 17.41 -10.77
C GLY A 140 -12.60 16.14 -10.82
N ILE A 141 -12.22 15.09 -10.08
CA ILE A 141 -12.93 13.82 -9.97
C ILE A 141 -13.73 13.80 -8.67
N PRO A 142 -15.08 13.89 -8.73
CA PRO A 142 -15.93 13.74 -7.55
C PRO A 142 -15.72 12.38 -6.88
N THR A 143 -15.75 12.35 -5.55
CA THR A 143 -15.48 11.13 -4.77
C THR A 143 -16.54 10.04 -4.97
N ASP A 144 -17.78 10.41 -5.26
CA ASP A 144 -18.89 9.51 -5.63
C ASP A 144 -18.76 8.93 -7.05
N HIS A 145 -17.89 9.50 -7.88
CA HIS A 145 -17.53 8.99 -9.20
C HIS A 145 -16.21 8.22 -9.22
N ALA A 146 -15.53 8.06 -8.08
CA ALA A 146 -14.35 7.22 -7.95
C ALA A 146 -14.70 5.88 -7.27
N LEU A 147 -13.91 4.83 -7.54
CA LEU A 147 -14.01 3.56 -6.81
C LEU A 147 -12.65 3.11 -6.28
N LEU A 148 -12.60 2.75 -5.00
CA LEU A 148 -11.42 2.12 -4.40
C LEU A 148 -11.42 0.62 -4.72
N VAL A 149 -10.36 0.16 -5.36
CA VAL A 149 -10.18 -1.24 -5.77
C VAL A 149 -9.02 -1.85 -4.97
N PRO A 150 -9.30 -2.55 -3.84
CA PRO A 150 -8.25 -3.18 -3.04
C PRO A 150 -7.60 -4.33 -3.83
N ILE A 151 -6.26 -4.38 -3.84
CA ILE A 151 -5.55 -5.50 -4.43
C ILE A 151 -5.81 -6.78 -3.60
N PRO A 152 -6.23 -7.89 -4.24
CA PRO A 152 -6.51 -9.13 -3.52
C PRO A 152 -5.21 -9.77 -2.99
N THR A 153 -5.20 -10.01 -1.68
CA THR A 153 -4.15 -10.78 -1.02
C THR A 153 -4.32 -12.29 -1.32
N THR A 154 -3.21 -13.03 -1.50
CA THR A 154 -3.28 -14.48 -1.78
C THR A 154 -3.88 -15.22 -0.58
N PHE A 155 -4.68 -16.27 -0.81
CA PHE A 155 -5.28 -17.08 0.25
C PHE A 155 -4.24 -17.64 1.24
N SER A 156 -3.04 -18.04 0.77
CA SER A 156 -1.92 -18.43 1.63
C SER A 156 -1.45 -17.30 2.57
N LYS A 157 -1.39 -16.05 2.10
CA LYS A 157 -1.05 -14.88 2.92
C LYS A 157 -2.20 -14.49 3.86
N ARG A 158 -3.46 -14.68 3.43
CA ARG A 158 -4.64 -14.47 4.29
C ARG A 158 -4.73 -15.50 5.40
N MET A 159 -4.45 -16.78 5.12
CA MET A 159 -4.45 -17.85 6.12
C MET A 159 -3.26 -17.73 7.09
N ALA A 160 -2.06 -17.40 6.59
CA ALA A 160 -0.88 -17.24 7.44
C ALA A 160 -0.95 -16.01 8.36
N ARG A 161 -1.71 -14.98 8.00
CA ARG A 161 -1.79 -13.70 8.74
C ARG A 161 -3.15 -13.42 9.37
N GLY A 162 -4.17 -14.21 9.05
CA GLY A 162 -5.54 -14.09 9.57
C GLY A 162 -6.30 -12.81 9.17
N ILE A 163 -5.71 -11.91 8.36
CA ILE A 163 -6.26 -10.57 8.04
C ILE A 163 -5.92 -10.14 6.61
N ASP A 164 -6.89 -9.49 5.95
CA ASP A 164 -6.72 -8.78 4.68
C ASP A 164 -6.31 -7.31 4.93
N HIS A 165 -5.01 -7.07 5.11
CA HIS A 165 -4.47 -5.76 5.49
C HIS A 165 -4.76 -4.68 4.45
N THR A 166 -4.62 -5.02 3.16
CA THR A 166 -4.97 -4.14 2.05
C THR A 166 -6.43 -3.69 2.17
N MET A 167 -7.37 -4.61 2.48
CA MET A 167 -8.77 -4.24 2.73
C MET A 167 -8.93 -3.27 3.92
N GLN A 168 -8.20 -3.47 5.02
CA GLN A 168 -8.30 -2.58 6.18
C GLN A 168 -7.71 -1.20 5.91
N LEU A 169 -6.61 -1.14 5.15
CA LEU A 169 -6.06 0.11 4.64
C LEU A 169 -7.11 0.82 3.77
N THR A 170 -7.71 0.10 2.81
CA THR A 170 -8.77 0.62 1.94
C THR A 170 -10.00 1.09 2.71
N HIS A 171 -10.38 0.43 3.81
CA HIS A 171 -11.43 0.92 4.71
C HIS A 171 -11.06 2.25 5.38
N GLY A 172 -9.78 2.43 5.76
CA GLY A 172 -9.28 3.72 6.24
C GLY A 172 -9.39 4.80 5.17
N VAL A 173 -8.97 4.50 3.93
CA VAL A 173 -9.07 5.42 2.79
C VAL A 173 -10.54 5.80 2.55
N SER A 174 -11.44 4.82 2.44
CA SER A 174 -12.86 5.05 2.21
C SER A 174 -13.52 5.90 3.31
N ALA A 175 -13.16 5.65 4.57
CA ALA A 175 -13.67 6.44 5.69
C ALA A 175 -13.21 7.90 5.66
N GLN A 176 -12.03 8.17 5.08
CA GLN A 176 -11.51 9.53 4.93
C GLN A 176 -12.10 10.25 3.72
N THR A 177 -12.21 9.57 2.58
CA THR A 177 -12.56 10.20 1.30
C THR A 177 -14.05 10.12 0.95
N GLY A 178 -14.79 9.21 1.59
CA GLY A 178 -16.15 8.85 1.19
C GLY A 178 -16.24 7.99 -0.08
N VAL A 179 -15.11 7.68 -0.72
CA VAL A 179 -15.07 6.89 -1.97
C VAL A 179 -15.48 5.43 -1.69
N GLN A 180 -16.36 4.89 -2.52
CA GLN A 180 -16.88 3.53 -2.35
C GLN A 180 -15.82 2.47 -2.65
N ILE A 181 -15.77 1.42 -1.81
CA ILE A 181 -14.92 0.25 -2.04
C ILE A 181 -15.61 -0.74 -2.98
N CYS A 182 -14.95 -1.10 -4.08
CA CYS A 182 -15.43 -2.11 -5.03
C CYS A 182 -14.38 -3.22 -5.25
N ARG A 183 -14.73 -4.46 -4.92
CA ARG A 183 -13.86 -5.63 -5.11
C ARG A 183 -13.92 -6.14 -6.55
N LEU A 184 -13.37 -5.35 -7.46
CA LEU A 184 -13.33 -5.67 -8.89
C LEU A 184 -12.29 -6.73 -9.23
N LEU A 185 -11.24 -6.90 -8.42
CA LEU A 185 -10.14 -7.83 -8.72
C LEU A 185 -10.31 -9.18 -8.02
N GLN A 186 -9.98 -10.24 -8.74
CA GLN A 186 -9.81 -11.59 -8.24
C GLN A 186 -8.42 -12.09 -8.60
N ARG A 187 -7.85 -12.95 -7.75
CA ARG A 187 -6.52 -13.54 -7.98
C ARG A 187 -6.63 -15.05 -8.10
N ASP A 188 -6.14 -15.58 -9.22
CA ASP A 188 -6.09 -17.03 -9.44
C ASP A 188 -5.03 -17.65 -8.50
N HIS A 189 -5.36 -18.80 -7.92
CA HIS A 189 -4.45 -19.52 -7.02
C HIS A 189 -3.39 -20.26 -7.85
N ARG A 190 -2.26 -19.61 -8.13
CA ARG A 190 -1.06 -20.31 -8.62
C ARG A 190 -0.11 -20.55 -7.46
N PRO A 191 0.30 -21.80 -7.17
CA PRO A 191 1.28 -22.06 -6.11
C PRO A 191 2.59 -21.33 -6.44
N SER A 192 3.11 -20.57 -5.47
CA SER A 192 4.40 -19.90 -5.63
C SER A 192 5.51 -20.95 -5.60
N GLN A 193 6.22 -21.12 -6.71
CA GLN A 193 7.51 -21.84 -6.68
C GLN A 193 8.47 -21.05 -5.78
N VAL A 194 8.78 -21.62 -4.62
CA VAL A 194 9.72 -21.07 -3.63
C VAL A 194 11.14 -21.13 -4.24
N GLY A 195 11.88 -20.01 -4.19
CA GLY A 195 13.31 -19.97 -4.56
C GLY A 195 13.70 -19.17 -5.82
N LEU A 196 12.93 -18.16 -6.23
CA LEU A 196 13.16 -17.48 -7.51
C LEU A 196 13.47 -15.98 -7.36
N SER A 197 14.53 -15.54 -8.07
CA SER A 197 15.15 -14.22 -8.06
C SER A 197 14.20 -13.05 -8.40
N ARG A 198 14.67 -11.82 -8.16
CA ARG A 198 13.97 -10.54 -8.40
C ARG A 198 13.26 -10.48 -9.78
N THR A 199 13.89 -11.00 -10.83
CA THR A 199 13.33 -11.09 -12.20
C THR A 199 12.12 -12.02 -12.33
N LYS A 200 12.06 -13.08 -11.53
CA LYS A 200 10.95 -14.07 -11.56
C LYS A 200 9.73 -13.65 -10.72
N ARG A 201 9.85 -12.66 -9.84
CA ARG A 201 8.67 -12.05 -9.17
C ARG A 201 7.77 -11.30 -10.17
N ALA A 202 8.33 -10.61 -11.16
CA ALA A 202 7.54 -9.97 -12.23
C ALA A 202 6.83 -11.01 -13.12
N ILE A 203 7.52 -12.10 -13.45
CA ILE A 203 7.00 -13.20 -14.30
C ILE A 203 5.86 -13.96 -13.60
N ASN A 204 5.89 -14.13 -12.28
CA ASN A 204 4.86 -14.87 -11.54
C ASN A 204 3.58 -14.07 -11.25
N VAL A 205 3.59 -12.74 -11.44
CA VAL A 205 2.41 -11.89 -11.17
C VAL A 205 1.60 -11.62 -12.42
N LYS A 206 2.23 -11.56 -13.61
CA LYS A 206 1.51 -11.33 -14.87
C LYS A 206 0.50 -12.45 -15.15
N GLY A 207 -0.75 -12.08 -15.44
CA GLY A 207 -1.85 -13.03 -15.66
C GLY A 207 -2.32 -13.75 -14.39
N SER A 208 -1.97 -13.25 -13.20
CA SER A 208 -2.46 -13.80 -11.93
C SER A 208 -3.76 -13.15 -11.45
N MET A 209 -4.16 -12.01 -12.04
CA MET A 209 -5.41 -11.33 -11.69
C MET A 209 -6.38 -11.24 -12.86
N LYS A 210 -7.67 -11.26 -12.50
CA LYS A 210 -8.81 -11.01 -13.39
C LYS A 210 -9.70 -9.96 -12.75
N ALA A 211 -10.27 -9.09 -13.58
CA ALA A 211 -11.26 -8.12 -13.12
C ALA A 211 -12.68 -8.64 -13.41
N ARG A 212 -13.62 -8.29 -12.55
CA ARG A 212 -15.05 -8.43 -12.82
C ARG A 212 -15.42 -7.55 -14.01
N THR A 213 -16.35 -8.02 -14.83
CA THR A 213 -16.74 -7.39 -16.09
C THR A 213 -17.77 -6.28 -15.96
N SER A 214 -18.32 -6.04 -14.77
CA SER A 214 -19.30 -4.98 -14.53
C SER A 214 -18.68 -3.94 -13.61
N ILE A 215 -18.27 -2.82 -14.20
CA ILE A 215 -17.86 -1.64 -13.46
C ILE A 215 -19.12 -0.77 -13.28
N PRO A 216 -19.42 -0.28 -12.07
CA PRO A 216 -20.58 0.59 -11.84
C PRO A 216 -20.67 1.76 -12.82
N SER A 217 -21.89 2.04 -13.29
CA SER A 217 -22.19 3.20 -14.14
C SER A 217 -21.86 4.51 -13.41
N GLY A 218 -21.40 5.52 -14.15
CA GLY A 218 -21.02 6.81 -13.59
C GLY A 218 -19.61 6.83 -12.97
N CYS A 219 -18.89 5.70 -12.94
CA CYS A 219 -17.48 5.67 -12.57
C CYS A 219 -16.64 6.50 -13.54
N ARG A 220 -15.88 7.46 -13.00
CA ARG A 220 -14.92 8.33 -13.69
C ARG A 220 -13.48 8.12 -13.25
N ALA A 221 -13.22 7.26 -12.26
CA ALA A 221 -11.86 6.83 -11.91
C ALA A 221 -11.85 5.53 -11.10
N LEU A 222 -10.83 4.70 -11.32
CA LEU A 222 -10.52 3.57 -10.44
C LEU A 222 -9.24 3.87 -9.67
N VAL A 223 -9.25 3.62 -8.36
CA VAL A 223 -8.08 3.79 -7.50
C VAL A 223 -7.67 2.43 -6.96
N VAL A 224 -6.59 1.86 -7.48
CA VAL A 224 -6.03 0.60 -7.00
C VAL A 224 -5.31 0.85 -5.68
N VAL A 225 -5.67 0.13 -4.62
CA VAL A 225 -5.09 0.32 -3.28
C VAL A 225 -4.22 -0.87 -2.89
N ASP A 226 -2.98 -0.61 -2.49
CA ASP A 226 -2.06 -1.60 -1.90
C ASP A 226 -1.27 -0.99 -0.73
N ASP A 227 -0.56 -1.80 0.05
CA ASP A 227 0.25 -1.30 1.16
C ASP A 227 1.62 -0.77 0.72
N VAL A 228 2.33 -1.52 -0.12
CA VAL A 228 3.70 -1.20 -0.54
C VAL A 228 3.88 -1.52 -2.02
N MET A 229 4.42 -0.55 -2.75
CA MET A 229 4.90 -0.75 -4.11
C MET A 229 6.42 -0.90 -4.11
N THR A 230 6.92 -2.08 -4.50
CA THR A 230 8.37 -2.35 -4.60
C THR A 230 8.91 -2.35 -6.01
N THR A 231 8.28 -3.07 -6.94
CA THR A 231 8.64 -3.07 -8.37
C THR A 231 7.48 -2.64 -9.26
N GLY A 232 6.36 -2.23 -8.67
CA GLY A 232 5.11 -1.97 -9.39
C GLY A 232 4.40 -3.21 -9.95
N ALA A 233 5.01 -4.40 -9.98
CA ALA A 233 4.47 -5.56 -10.71
C ALA A 233 3.03 -5.96 -10.31
N THR A 234 2.70 -5.89 -9.01
CA THR A 234 1.34 -6.18 -8.52
C THR A 234 0.33 -5.13 -8.98
N CYS A 235 0.70 -3.85 -8.91
CA CYS A 235 -0.13 -2.74 -9.40
C CYS A 235 -0.28 -2.81 -10.92
N SER A 236 0.80 -3.08 -11.66
CA SER A 236 0.77 -3.26 -13.11
C SER A 236 -0.19 -4.37 -13.54
N GLU A 237 -0.19 -5.50 -12.84
CA GLU A 237 -1.11 -6.60 -13.12
C GLU A 237 -2.56 -6.26 -12.78
N ALA A 238 -2.80 -5.59 -11.66
CA ALA A 238 -4.12 -5.11 -11.27
C ALA A 238 -4.69 -4.16 -12.33
N VAL A 239 -3.90 -3.17 -12.75
CA VAL A 239 -4.28 -2.19 -13.76
C VAL A 239 -4.50 -2.85 -15.13
N ARG A 240 -3.64 -3.80 -15.53
CA ARG A 240 -3.85 -4.60 -16.75
C ARG A 240 -5.20 -5.31 -16.73
N ALA A 241 -5.56 -5.96 -15.62
CA ALA A 241 -6.83 -6.66 -15.48
C ALA A 241 -8.03 -5.69 -15.54
N LEU A 242 -7.94 -4.54 -14.86
CA LEU A 242 -8.99 -3.51 -14.88
C LEU A 242 -9.17 -2.90 -16.27
N ARG A 243 -8.08 -2.50 -16.95
CA ARG A 243 -8.14 -1.95 -18.31
C ARG A 243 -8.74 -2.95 -19.31
N ALA A 244 -8.49 -4.26 -19.15
CA ALA A 244 -9.14 -5.27 -19.96
C ALA A 244 -10.67 -5.30 -19.74
N ALA A 245 -11.14 -5.19 -18.49
CA ALA A 245 -12.57 -5.10 -18.18
C ALA A 245 -13.22 -3.80 -18.64
N MET A 246 -12.49 -2.68 -18.57
CA MET A 246 -12.94 -1.38 -19.10
C MET A 246 -13.11 -1.44 -20.62
N ARG A 247 -12.15 -2.02 -21.35
CA ARG A 247 -12.22 -2.20 -22.81
C ARG A 247 -13.43 -3.02 -23.26
N MET A 248 -13.81 -4.05 -22.51
CA MET A 248 -15.01 -4.85 -22.82
C MET A 248 -16.33 -4.07 -22.64
N GLN A 249 -16.31 -2.98 -21.89
CA GLN A 249 -17.45 -2.09 -21.64
C GLN A 249 -17.31 -0.73 -22.36
N ASP A 250 -16.31 -0.58 -23.23
CA ASP A 250 -15.94 0.69 -23.90
C ASP A 250 -15.75 1.88 -22.94
N LEU A 251 -15.22 1.61 -21.73
CA LEU A 251 -14.97 2.63 -20.72
C LEU A 251 -13.56 3.23 -20.87
N ARG A 252 -13.48 4.56 -20.77
CA ARG A 252 -12.22 5.33 -20.83
C ARG A 252 -12.19 6.37 -19.72
N PHE A 253 -11.40 6.10 -18.69
CA PHE A 253 -11.17 7.00 -17.56
C PHE A 253 -9.85 6.60 -16.85
N PRO A 254 -9.28 7.44 -15.96
CA PRO A 254 -8.01 7.13 -15.32
C PRO A 254 -8.10 5.97 -14.33
N VAL A 255 -6.99 5.23 -14.24
CA VAL A 255 -6.70 4.25 -13.19
C VAL A 255 -5.50 4.75 -12.39
N LEU A 256 -5.76 5.17 -11.15
CA LEU A 256 -4.77 5.63 -10.20
C LEU A 256 -4.29 4.48 -9.31
N VAL A 257 -3.12 4.64 -8.71
CA VAL A 257 -2.56 3.73 -7.70
C VAL A 257 -2.33 4.48 -6.39
N ALA A 258 -2.94 4.04 -5.30
CA ALA A 258 -2.70 4.58 -3.96
C ALA A 258 -1.99 3.53 -3.10
N VAL A 259 -0.78 3.85 -2.62
CA VAL A 259 0.02 2.97 -1.76
C VAL A 259 0.55 3.68 -0.54
N ALA A 260 0.67 3.02 0.61
CA ALA A 260 1.26 3.68 1.77
C ALA A 260 2.76 3.94 1.55
N GLY A 261 3.52 2.94 1.10
CA GLY A 261 4.97 3.04 0.89
C GLY A 261 5.44 2.73 -0.54
N VAL A 262 6.46 3.44 -1.01
CA VAL A 262 7.15 3.12 -2.27
C VAL A 262 8.63 2.84 -2.01
N ALA A 263 9.15 1.71 -2.49
CA ALA A 263 10.59 1.39 -2.36
C ALA A 263 11.42 2.08 -3.46
N ASP A 264 12.67 2.43 -3.18
CA ASP A 264 13.56 3.14 -4.13
C ASP A 264 13.87 2.34 -5.40
N ASP A 265 13.86 1.02 -5.25
CA ASP A 265 14.36 0.03 -6.18
C ASP A 265 13.37 -0.36 -7.29
N ILE A 266 12.35 0.46 -7.59
CA ILE A 266 11.43 0.18 -8.71
C ILE A 266 12.22 0.00 -10.01
#